data_AF-B0C1J6-F1
#
_entry.id   AF-B0C1J6-F1
#
_cell.length_a   1.000
_cell.length_b   1.000
_cell.length_c   1.000
_cell.angle_alpha   90.00
_cell.angle_beta   90.00
_cell.angle_gamma   90.00
#
_symmetry.space_group_name_H-M   'P 1'
#
loop_
_entity.id
_entity.type
_entity.pdbx_description
1 polymer ?
#
loop_
_entity_poly.entity_id
_entity_poly.type
_entity_poly.pdbx_seq_one_letter_code
_entity_poly.pdbx_strand_id
1 'polypeptide(L)'
;MKPAEDSHYLRQELYELILNDPSVFDFLQGATLDGVWYWDLVNPEHEWMSPEFWLFLGYSPAQKQHLASEWQDLIHPEDLVIARKNLEKHLDNPAHPYDQIVRYTKKNGKIVWVRCRGIAIRDQFDQPVRMLGAHVDVTKLMEVTELLEIQLQRLDACKMRLSLEQQKVSQLAHEKSQLEGQLQQKEKEIQVLKQRVL
;
A
#
# COMPACT_ATOMS: atom_id res chain seq x y z
N MET A 1 -27.90 -12.71 -4.33
CA MET A 1 -28.56 -13.12 -5.59
C MET A 1 -27.45 -13.53 -6.55
N LYS A 2 -27.20 -14.84 -6.75
CA LYS A 2 -26.19 -15.31 -7.72
C LYS A 2 -26.74 -15.08 -9.12
N PRO A 3 -26.00 -14.45 -10.05
CA PRO A 3 -26.35 -14.57 -11.45
C PRO A 3 -26.13 -16.04 -11.86
N ALA A 4 -27.09 -16.61 -12.58
CA ALA A 4 -26.87 -17.81 -13.34
C ALA A 4 -25.90 -17.46 -14.47
N GLU A 5 -24.67 -17.97 -14.43
CA GLU A 5 -23.66 -17.75 -15.47
C GLU A 5 -23.32 -19.07 -16.12
N ASP A 6 -23.46 -19.11 -17.45
CA ASP A 6 -23.07 -20.20 -18.33
C ASP A 6 -21.72 -20.76 -17.91
N SER A 7 -21.76 -21.96 -17.33
CA SER A 7 -20.56 -22.65 -16.94
C SER A 7 -19.90 -23.20 -18.19
N HIS A 8 -19.07 -22.38 -18.85
CA HIS A 8 -18.20 -22.79 -19.94
C HIS A 8 -17.50 -24.11 -19.56
N TYR A 9 -17.48 -25.11 -20.46
CA TYR A 9 -17.02 -26.46 -20.14
C TYR A 9 -15.60 -26.49 -19.54
N LEU A 10 -14.67 -25.68 -20.06
CA LEU A 10 -13.31 -25.54 -19.50
C LEU A 10 -13.28 -25.08 -18.04
N ARG A 11 -14.28 -24.33 -17.57
CA ARG A 11 -14.39 -23.97 -16.16
C ARG A 11 -14.71 -25.21 -15.32
N GLN A 12 -15.65 -26.05 -15.76
CA GLN A 12 -15.94 -27.31 -15.06
C GLN A 12 -14.73 -28.24 -15.06
N GLU A 13 -14.09 -28.41 -16.22
CA GLU A 13 -12.89 -29.23 -16.37
C GLU A 13 -11.77 -28.77 -15.42
N LEU A 14 -11.51 -27.46 -15.34
CA LEU A 14 -10.53 -26.91 -14.41
C LEU A 14 -10.91 -27.13 -12.94
N TYR A 15 -12.18 -26.95 -12.58
CA TYR A 15 -12.65 -27.19 -11.21
C TYR A 15 -12.48 -28.66 -10.82
N GLU A 16 -12.84 -29.59 -11.71
CA GLU A 16 -12.62 -31.02 -11.49
C GLU A 16 -11.14 -31.36 -11.39
N LEU A 17 -10.30 -30.73 -12.21
CA LEU A 17 -8.85 -30.95 -12.15
C LEU A 17 -8.26 -30.47 -10.82
N ILE A 18 -8.65 -29.30 -10.32
CA ILE A 18 -8.21 -28.79 -9.01
C ILE A 18 -8.61 -29.74 -7.87
N LEU A 19 -9.80 -30.37 -7.96
CA LEU A 19 -10.28 -31.30 -6.94
C LEU A 19 -9.54 -32.64 -6.94
N ASN A 20 -9.04 -33.08 -8.11
CA ASN A 20 -8.44 -34.40 -8.28
C ASN A 20 -6.90 -34.38 -8.34
N ASP A 21 -6.30 -33.25 -8.71
CA ASP A 21 -4.85 -33.09 -8.87
C ASP A 21 -4.35 -31.90 -8.03
N PRO A 22 -3.74 -32.16 -6.85
CA PRO A 22 -3.18 -31.12 -5.99
C PRO A 22 -2.11 -30.27 -6.68
N SER A 23 -1.42 -30.78 -7.71
CA SER A 23 -0.36 -30.04 -8.39
C SER A 23 -0.87 -28.79 -9.11
N VAL A 24 -2.14 -28.77 -9.49
CA VAL A 24 -2.76 -27.58 -10.10
C VAL A 24 -2.97 -26.49 -9.06
N PHE A 25 -3.38 -26.86 -7.84
CA PHE A 25 -3.44 -25.91 -6.73
C PHE A 25 -2.03 -25.37 -6.41
N ASP A 26 -1.04 -26.26 -6.33
CA ASP A 26 0.36 -25.90 -6.07
C ASP A 26 0.91 -24.92 -7.12
N PHE A 27 0.63 -25.17 -8.40
CA PHE A 27 0.97 -24.26 -9.49
C PHE A 27 0.31 -22.89 -9.34
N LEU A 28 -1.00 -22.85 -9.06
CA LEU A 28 -1.74 -21.59 -8.93
C LEU A 28 -1.23 -20.75 -7.75
N GLN A 29 -1.02 -21.37 -6.58
CA GLN A 29 -0.48 -20.64 -5.43
C GLN A 29 0.95 -20.16 -5.71
N GLY A 30 1.83 -21.00 -6.25
CA GLY A 30 3.24 -20.64 -6.48
C GLY A 30 3.44 -19.60 -7.58
N ALA A 31 2.49 -19.47 -8.51
CA ALA A 31 2.56 -18.48 -9.58
C ALA A 31 2.02 -17.10 -9.19
N THR A 32 1.17 -17.00 -8.16
CA THR A 32 0.41 -15.77 -7.88
C THR A 32 0.52 -15.25 -6.45
N LEU A 33 0.97 -16.08 -5.52
CA LEU A 33 0.97 -15.80 -4.09
C LEU A 33 2.35 -16.07 -3.50
N ASP A 34 2.66 -15.36 -2.43
CA ASP A 34 3.84 -15.60 -1.61
C ASP A 34 3.51 -16.50 -0.40
N GLY A 35 2.26 -16.97 -0.32
CA GLY A 35 1.81 -17.87 0.73
C GLY A 35 0.30 -18.05 0.76
N VAL A 36 -0.14 -19.21 1.23
CA VAL A 36 -1.54 -19.50 1.58
C VAL A 36 -1.61 -19.88 3.05
N TRP A 37 -2.73 -19.56 3.69
CA TRP A 37 -2.97 -19.95 5.07
C TRP A 37 -4.40 -20.45 5.28
N TYR A 38 -4.54 -21.42 6.17
CA TYR A 38 -5.81 -22.00 6.56
C TYR A 38 -5.88 -22.13 8.07
N TRP A 39 -6.80 -21.39 8.68
CA TRP A 39 -6.85 -21.17 10.11
C TRP A 39 -8.09 -21.82 10.75
N ASP A 40 -7.88 -22.51 11.86
CA ASP A 40 -8.94 -23.03 12.73
C ASP A 40 -9.43 -21.95 13.70
N LEU A 41 -10.59 -21.35 13.42
CA LEU A 41 -11.18 -20.34 14.31
C LEU A 41 -11.81 -20.95 15.58
N VAL A 42 -12.05 -22.27 15.59
CA VAL A 42 -12.53 -23.00 16.77
C VAL A 42 -11.36 -23.31 17.71
N ASN A 43 -10.18 -23.55 17.16
CA ASN A 43 -8.92 -23.72 17.90
C ASN A 43 -7.87 -22.71 17.41
N PRO A 44 -7.94 -21.43 17.85
CA PRO A 44 -7.19 -20.33 17.23
C PRO A 44 -5.67 -20.45 17.23
N GLU A 45 -5.09 -21.34 18.02
CA GLU A 45 -3.65 -21.64 17.93
C GLU A 45 -3.29 -22.50 16.73
N HIS A 46 -4.23 -23.23 16.12
CA HIS A 46 -3.96 -24.14 15.01
C HIS A 46 -4.13 -23.44 13.67
N GLU A 47 -3.02 -23.21 12.98
CA GLU A 47 -3.02 -22.58 11.67
C GLU A 47 -2.00 -23.21 10.73
N TRP A 48 -2.48 -23.66 9.59
CA TRP A 48 -1.59 -24.11 8.53
C TRP A 48 -1.17 -22.93 7.65
N MET A 49 0.12 -22.85 7.36
CA MET A 49 0.69 -21.92 6.40
C MET A 49 1.48 -22.71 5.37
N SER A 50 1.39 -22.28 4.11
CA SER A 50 2.06 -22.94 3.01
C SER A 50 3.60 -22.85 3.15
N PRO A 51 4.35 -23.85 2.66
CA PRO A 51 5.81 -23.83 2.70
C PRO A 51 6.42 -22.58 2.03
N GLU A 52 5.80 -22.09 0.97
CA GLU A 52 6.22 -20.93 0.18
C GLU A 52 6.30 -19.68 1.06
N PHE A 53 5.36 -19.50 1.99
CA PHE A 53 5.35 -18.37 2.92
C PHE A 53 6.58 -18.35 3.83
N TRP A 54 6.91 -19.51 4.41
CA TRP A 54 8.06 -19.62 5.28
C TRP A 54 9.37 -19.41 4.51
N LEU A 55 9.47 -19.99 3.31
CA LEU A 55 10.61 -19.78 2.42
C LEU A 55 10.76 -18.30 2.03
N PHE A 56 9.66 -17.62 1.70
CA PHE A 56 9.62 -16.19 1.44
C PHE A 56 10.17 -15.38 2.62
N LEU A 57 9.79 -15.73 3.86
CA LEU A 57 10.30 -15.10 5.08
C LEU A 57 11.73 -15.53 5.47
N GLY A 58 12.31 -16.50 4.76
CA GLY A 58 13.66 -17.02 5.00
C GLY A 58 13.76 -18.10 6.06
N TYR A 59 12.64 -18.71 6.45
CA TYR A 59 12.56 -19.83 7.39
C TYR A 59 12.44 -21.16 6.65
N SER A 60 12.95 -22.23 7.26
CA SER A 60 12.70 -23.59 6.76
C SER A 60 11.30 -24.03 7.21
N PRO A 61 10.40 -24.45 6.30
CA PRO A 61 9.07 -24.92 6.66
C PRO A 61 9.10 -26.08 7.67
N ALA A 62 10.11 -26.96 7.59
CA ALA A 62 10.28 -28.10 8.49
C ALA A 62 10.54 -27.72 9.95
N GLN A 63 10.86 -26.46 10.23
CA GLN A 63 11.10 -25.94 11.59
C GLN A 63 9.86 -25.30 12.20
N LYS A 64 8.75 -25.23 11.47
CA LYS A 64 7.54 -24.48 11.85
C LYS A 64 6.43 -25.42 12.32
N GLN A 65 5.71 -25.01 13.36
CA GLN A 65 4.80 -25.89 14.10
C GLN A 65 3.32 -25.77 13.73
N HIS A 66 2.99 -25.05 12.63
CA HIS A 66 1.60 -24.75 12.25
C HIS A 66 0.78 -24.14 13.39
N LEU A 67 1.42 -23.21 14.11
CA LEU A 67 0.83 -22.44 15.19
C LEU A 67 0.61 -20.99 14.78
N ALA A 68 -0.47 -20.39 15.25
CA ALA A 68 -0.76 -18.99 14.96
C ALA A 68 0.29 -18.02 15.56
N SER A 69 0.86 -18.38 16.71
CA SER A 69 1.97 -17.65 17.34
C SER A 69 3.20 -17.52 16.43
N GLU A 70 3.52 -18.54 15.62
CA GLU A 70 4.73 -18.57 14.78
C GLU A 70 4.81 -17.44 13.73
N TRP A 71 3.67 -16.92 13.28
CA TRP A 71 3.63 -15.79 12.36
C TRP A 71 3.26 -14.48 13.06
N GLN A 72 2.44 -14.52 14.11
CA GLN A 72 2.07 -13.32 14.86
C GLN A 72 3.29 -12.66 15.49
N ASP A 73 4.24 -13.47 15.98
CA ASP A 73 5.51 -12.99 16.55
C ASP A 73 6.42 -12.32 15.50
N LEU A 74 6.16 -12.55 14.21
CA LEU A 74 6.90 -11.94 13.10
C LEU A 74 6.26 -10.66 12.60
N ILE A 75 5.03 -10.35 12.98
CA ILE A 75 4.35 -9.12 12.58
C ILE A 75 4.79 -7.97 13.49
N HIS A 76 4.95 -6.79 12.90
CA HIS A 76 5.19 -5.58 13.67
C HIS A 76 4.05 -5.33 14.71
N PRO A 77 4.34 -5.07 16.00
CA PRO A 77 3.31 -5.06 17.04
C PRO A 77 2.13 -4.11 16.79
N GLU A 78 2.38 -2.94 16.21
CA GLU A 78 1.32 -1.98 15.82
C GLU A 78 0.39 -2.55 14.76
N ASP A 79 0.95 -3.25 13.78
CA ASP A 79 0.20 -3.82 12.66
C ASP A 79 -0.61 -5.03 13.13
N LEU A 80 -0.08 -5.81 14.09
CA LEU A 80 -0.81 -6.93 14.70
C LEU A 80 -2.08 -6.47 15.41
N VAL A 81 -2.03 -5.34 16.13
CA VAL A 81 -3.21 -4.76 16.79
C VAL A 81 -4.26 -4.34 15.78
N ILE A 82 -3.84 -3.70 14.68
CA ILE A 82 -4.74 -3.30 13.59
C ILE A 82 -5.32 -4.54 12.91
N ALA A 83 -4.49 -5.55 12.68
CA ALA A 83 -4.88 -6.79 12.02
C ALA A 83 -5.95 -7.56 12.78
N ARG A 84 -5.80 -7.67 14.10
CA ARG A 84 -6.80 -8.31 14.97
C ARG A 84 -8.13 -7.56 14.96
N LYS A 85 -8.12 -6.22 15.00
CA LYS A 85 -9.36 -5.43 14.89
C LYS A 85 -10.05 -5.58 13.54
N ASN A 86 -9.28 -5.71 12.46
CA ASN A 86 -9.83 -5.93 11.13
C ASN A 86 -10.43 -7.33 11.00
N LEU A 87 -9.76 -8.33 11.59
CA LEU A 87 -10.26 -9.69 11.71
C LEU A 87 -11.60 -9.71 12.45
N GLU A 88 -11.68 -9.13 13.66
CA GLU A 88 -12.92 -9.05 14.44
C GLU A 88 -14.08 -8.50 13.62
N LYS A 89 -13.87 -7.36 12.93
CA LYS A 89 -14.89 -6.77 12.04
C LYS A 89 -15.33 -7.69 10.91
N HIS A 90 -14.40 -8.45 10.31
CA HIS A 90 -14.72 -9.40 9.25
C HIS A 90 -15.50 -10.61 9.78
N LEU A 91 -15.15 -11.10 10.97
CA LEU A 91 -15.84 -12.20 11.62
C LEU A 91 -17.25 -11.80 12.07
N ASP A 92 -17.45 -10.56 12.49
CA ASP A 92 -18.76 -10.02 12.87
C ASP A 92 -19.65 -9.68 11.67
N ASN A 93 -19.04 -9.22 10.57
CA ASN A 93 -19.77 -8.79 9.38
C ASN A 93 -19.20 -9.43 8.10
N PRO A 94 -19.89 -10.42 7.50
CA PRO A 94 -19.46 -11.04 6.25
C PRO A 94 -19.25 -10.08 5.07
N ALA A 95 -19.88 -8.90 5.09
CA ALA A 95 -19.71 -7.88 4.06
C ALA A 95 -18.47 -7.00 4.25
N HIS A 96 -17.89 -6.98 5.46
CA HIS A 96 -16.64 -6.27 5.72
C HIS A 96 -15.47 -7.11 5.20
N PRO A 97 -14.63 -6.65 4.25
CA PRO A 97 -13.56 -7.47 3.71
C PRO A 97 -12.39 -7.63 4.68
N TYR A 98 -11.83 -8.83 4.79
CA TYR A 98 -10.50 -9.02 5.40
C TYR A 98 -9.42 -8.82 4.35
N ASP A 99 -8.91 -7.59 4.29
CA ASP A 99 -7.84 -7.15 3.39
C ASP A 99 -7.00 -6.11 4.11
N GLN A 100 -5.70 -6.34 4.22
CA GLN A 100 -4.78 -5.44 4.92
C GLN A 100 -3.35 -5.65 4.49
N ILE A 101 -2.52 -4.64 4.71
CA ILE A 101 -1.08 -4.72 4.51
C ILE A 101 -0.42 -4.59 5.88
N VAL A 102 0.45 -5.54 6.21
CA VAL A 102 1.16 -5.58 7.49
C VAL A 102 2.66 -5.79 7.26
N ARG A 103 3.47 -5.30 8.18
CA ARG A 103 4.92 -5.48 8.19
C ARG A 103 5.28 -6.80 8.86
N TYR A 104 6.00 -7.65 8.15
CA TYR A 104 6.65 -8.85 8.68
C TYR A 104 8.16 -8.65 8.81
N THR A 105 8.76 -9.28 9.82
CA THR A 105 10.21 -9.38 9.97
C THR A 105 10.72 -10.72 9.45
N LYS A 106 11.52 -10.68 8.38
CA LYS A 106 12.22 -11.85 7.83
C LYS A 106 13.26 -12.39 8.82
N LYS A 107 13.70 -13.63 8.65
CA LYS A 107 14.74 -14.26 9.48
C LYS A 107 16.04 -13.46 9.58
N ASN A 108 16.37 -12.69 8.54
CA ASN A 108 17.56 -11.82 8.49
C ASN A 108 17.33 -10.43 9.11
N GLY A 109 16.18 -10.17 9.72
CA GLY A 109 15.81 -8.89 10.30
C GLY A 109 15.24 -7.85 9.31
N LYS A 110 15.20 -8.14 8.00
CA LYS A 110 14.61 -7.22 7.02
C LYS A 110 13.09 -7.15 7.21
N ILE A 111 12.55 -5.94 7.20
CA ILE A 111 11.11 -5.70 7.16
C ILE A 111 10.61 -5.86 5.71
N VAL A 112 9.50 -6.57 5.55
CA VAL A 112 8.75 -6.67 4.29
C VAL A 112 7.29 -6.35 4.53
N TRP A 113 6.64 -5.81 3.50
CA TRP A 113 5.22 -5.49 3.53
C TRP A 113 4.45 -6.59 2.83
N VAL A 114 3.50 -7.21 3.52
CA VAL A 114 2.72 -8.33 3.01
C VAL A 114 1.25 -7.95 3.05
N ARG A 115 0.59 -8.02 1.90
CA ARG A 115 -0.87 -7.93 1.82
C ARG A 115 -1.47 -9.28 2.19
N CYS A 116 -2.31 -9.28 3.21
CA CYS A 116 -3.04 -10.44 3.71
C CYS A 116 -4.51 -10.28 3.32
N ARG A 117 -5.04 -11.22 2.54
CA ARG A 117 -6.47 -11.28 2.21
C ARG A 117 -7.04 -12.62 2.60
N GLY A 118 -8.29 -12.64 3.03
CA GLY A 118 -8.93 -13.89 3.43
C GLY A 118 -10.44 -13.81 3.49
N ILE A 119 -11.05 -14.99 3.62
CA ILE A 119 -12.48 -15.19 3.77
C ILE A 119 -12.75 -16.11 4.95
N ALA A 120 -13.72 -15.73 5.78
CA ALA A 120 -14.28 -16.61 6.79
C ALA A 120 -15.19 -17.66 6.13
N ILE A 121 -14.93 -18.92 6.44
CA ILE A 121 -15.80 -20.04 6.08
C ILE A 121 -16.70 -20.30 7.29
N ARG A 122 -18.00 -20.21 7.04
CA ARG A 122 -19.03 -20.28 8.07
C ARG A 122 -19.77 -21.61 8.01
N ASP A 123 -20.24 -22.07 9.16
CA ASP A 123 -21.08 -23.25 9.26
C ASP A 123 -22.54 -22.95 8.89
N GLN A 124 -23.41 -23.94 9.07
CA GLN A 124 -24.85 -23.82 8.80
C GLN A 124 -25.60 -22.83 9.71
N PHE A 125 -24.98 -22.39 10.81
CA PHE A 125 -25.50 -21.39 11.75
C PHE A 125 -24.89 -20.01 11.53
N ASP A 126 -24.20 -19.80 10.41
CA ASP A 126 -23.47 -18.59 10.06
C ASP A 126 -22.29 -18.25 11.00
N GLN A 127 -21.84 -19.23 11.78
CA GLN A 127 -20.70 -19.06 12.69
C GLN A 127 -19.38 -19.26 11.94
N PRO A 128 -18.41 -18.34 12.07
CA PRO A 128 -17.12 -18.50 11.40
C PRO A 128 -16.31 -19.59 12.08
N VAL A 129 -16.06 -20.69 11.37
CA VAL A 129 -15.35 -21.87 11.91
C VAL A 129 -13.95 -22.02 11.34
N ARG A 130 -13.72 -21.51 10.14
CA ARG A 130 -12.43 -21.58 9.44
C ARG A 130 -12.17 -20.25 8.75
N MET A 131 -10.92 -19.99 8.44
CA MET A 131 -10.56 -18.87 7.61
C MET A 131 -9.49 -19.29 6.61
N LEU A 132 -9.69 -18.95 5.35
CA LEU A 132 -8.76 -19.22 4.26
C LEU A 132 -8.26 -17.88 3.72
N GLY A 133 -6.97 -17.80 3.45
CA GLY A 133 -6.44 -16.61 2.82
C GLY A 133 -5.07 -16.79 2.20
N ALA A 134 -4.55 -15.68 1.72
CA ALA A 134 -3.32 -15.61 0.96
C ALA A 134 -2.50 -14.38 1.30
N HIS A 135 -1.19 -14.52 1.08
CA HIS A 135 -0.17 -13.51 1.24
C HIS A 135 0.38 -13.10 -0.12
N VAL A 136 0.60 -11.80 -0.29
CA VAL A 136 1.30 -11.23 -1.45
C VAL A 136 2.32 -10.22 -0.95
N ASP A 137 3.57 -10.35 -1.38
CA ASP A 137 4.62 -9.39 -1.12
C ASP A 137 4.32 -8.10 -1.90
N VAL A 138 4.10 -7.03 -1.16
CA VAL A 138 3.89 -5.68 -1.69
C VAL A 138 5.03 -4.75 -1.31
N THR A 139 6.15 -5.27 -0.81
CA THR A 139 7.32 -4.49 -0.38
C THR A 139 7.79 -3.57 -1.49
N LYS A 140 7.91 -4.07 -2.72
CA LYS A 140 8.36 -3.24 -3.84
C LYS A 140 7.39 -2.11 -4.17
N LEU A 141 6.09 -2.38 -4.05
CA LEU A 141 5.06 -1.37 -4.24
C LEU A 141 5.15 -0.30 -3.15
N MET A 142 5.31 -0.70 -1.89
CA MET A 142 5.45 0.23 -0.77
C MET A 142 6.71 1.09 -0.88
N GLU A 143 7.86 0.49 -1.22
CA GLU A 143 9.12 1.21 -1.46
C GLU A 143 8.98 2.25 -2.58
N VAL A 144 8.26 1.93 -3.66
CA VAL A 144 8.04 2.86 -4.78
C VAL A 144 7.07 3.97 -4.38
N THR A 145 5.99 3.66 -3.66
CA THR A 145 5.02 4.64 -3.16
C THR A 145 5.70 5.64 -2.23
N GLU A 146 6.48 5.16 -1.26
CA GLU A 146 7.21 6.01 -0.32
C GLU A 146 8.22 6.92 -1.05
N LEU A 147 8.96 6.37 -2.02
CA LEU A 147 9.87 7.18 -2.83
C LEU A 147 9.12 8.26 -3.60
N LEU A 148 7.97 7.92 -4.20
CA LEU A 148 7.16 8.87 -4.95
C LEU A 148 6.63 10.00 -4.05
N GLU A 149 6.15 9.67 -2.86
CA GLU A 149 5.70 10.65 -1.87
C GLU A 149 6.81 11.64 -1.48
N ILE A 150 8.02 11.14 -1.25
CA ILE A 150 9.19 11.98 -0.98
C ILE A 150 9.49 12.91 -2.17
N GLN A 151 9.40 12.43 -3.42
CA GLN A 151 9.62 13.27 -4.60
C GLN A 151 8.54 14.32 -4.78
N LEU A 152 7.27 13.99 -4.51
CA LEU A 152 6.16 14.95 -4.56
C LEU A 152 6.34 16.06 -3.53
N GLN A 153 6.68 15.72 -2.30
CA GLN A 153 6.97 16.71 -1.25
C GLN A 153 8.13 17.64 -1.63
N ARG A 154 9.20 17.10 -2.24
CA ARG A 154 10.33 17.90 -2.75
C ARG A 154 9.91 18.83 -3.88
N LEU A 155 9.08 18.33 -4.81
CA LEU A 155 8.57 19.12 -5.92
C LEU A 155 7.70 20.27 -5.43
N ASP A 156 6.82 20.02 -4.46
CA ASP A 156 5.94 21.04 -3.89
C ASP A 156 6.74 22.12 -3.15
N ALA A 157 7.76 21.72 -2.37
CA ALA A 157 8.69 22.67 -1.75
C ALA A 157 9.42 23.54 -2.80
N CYS A 158 9.86 22.94 -3.91
CA CYS A 158 10.52 23.66 -5.00
C CYS A 158 9.56 24.65 -5.70
N LYS A 159 8.32 24.23 -5.98
CA LYS A 159 7.28 25.08 -6.56
C LYS A 159 6.95 26.28 -5.68
N MET A 160 6.79 26.09 -4.37
CA MET A 160 6.56 27.19 -3.44
C MET A 160 7.71 28.19 -3.46
N ARG A 161 8.97 27.70 -3.46
CA ARG A 161 10.15 28.57 -3.53
C ARG A 161 10.19 29.36 -4.84
N LEU A 162 9.93 28.72 -5.96
CA LEU A 162 9.90 29.39 -7.27
C LEU A 162 8.80 30.47 -7.33
N SER A 163 7.62 30.19 -6.77
CA SER A 163 6.52 31.16 -6.70
C SER A 163 6.90 32.40 -5.89
N LEU A 164 7.58 32.22 -4.75
CA LEU A 164 8.08 33.34 -3.94
C LEU A 164 9.11 34.19 -4.69
N GLU A 165 10.05 33.55 -5.40
CA GLU A 165 11.04 34.28 -6.20
C GLU A 165 10.38 35.01 -7.37
N GLN A 166 9.38 34.42 -8.03
CA GLN A 166 8.60 35.11 -9.07
C GLN A 166 7.86 36.34 -8.53
N GLN A 167 7.27 36.26 -7.34
CA GLN A 167 6.63 37.40 -6.70
C GLN A 167 7.63 38.52 -6.40
N LYS A 168 8.81 38.20 -5.87
CA LYS A 168 9.89 39.18 -5.63
C LYS A 168 10.35 39.83 -6.93
N VAL A 169 10.59 39.05 -7.98
CA VAL A 169 10.99 39.57 -9.29
C VAL A 169 9.92 40.51 -9.85
N SER A 170 8.64 40.15 -9.73
CA SER A 170 7.54 41.00 -10.16
C SER A 170 7.45 42.31 -9.36
N GLN A 171 7.65 42.27 -8.04
CA GLN A 171 7.71 43.45 -7.18
C GLN A 171 8.88 44.37 -7.56
N LEU A 172 10.08 43.82 -7.70
CA LEU A 172 11.26 44.59 -8.12
C LEU A 172 11.10 45.19 -9.52
N ALA A 173 10.47 44.48 -10.45
CA ALA A 173 10.17 45.00 -11.78
C ALA A 173 9.20 46.19 -11.72
N HIS A 174 8.20 46.12 -10.82
CA HIS A 174 7.27 47.23 -10.61
C HIS A 174 7.96 48.45 -9.98
N GLU A 175 8.75 48.26 -8.92
CA GLU A 175 9.54 49.34 -8.29
C GLU A 175 10.51 49.99 -9.29
N LYS A 176 11.22 49.18 -10.07
CA LYS A 176 12.12 49.68 -11.11
C LYS A 176 11.38 50.58 -12.10
N SER A 177 10.22 50.15 -12.60
CA SER A 177 9.42 50.95 -13.54
C SER A 177 8.96 52.28 -12.92
N GLN A 178 8.59 52.29 -11.63
CA GLN A 178 8.24 53.53 -10.92
C GLN A 178 9.45 54.48 -10.82
N LEU A 179 10.62 53.98 -10.43
CA LEU A 179 11.85 54.78 -10.31
C LEU A 179 12.30 55.34 -11.66
N GLU A 180 12.22 54.55 -12.74
CA GLU A 180 12.50 55.02 -14.09
C GLU A 180 11.57 56.17 -14.49
N GLY A 181 10.26 56.06 -14.17
CA GLY A 181 9.31 57.14 -14.40
C GLY A 181 9.62 58.42 -13.60
N GLN A 182 10.01 58.28 -12.33
CA GLN A 182 10.43 59.42 -11.49
C GLN A 182 11.69 60.10 -12.03
N LEU A 183 12.68 59.31 -12.47
CA LEU A 183 13.92 59.82 -13.06
C LEU A 183 13.61 60.63 -14.33
N GLN A 184 12.79 60.09 -15.23
CA GLN A 184 12.40 60.76 -16.47
C GLN A 184 11.66 62.09 -16.21
N GLN A 185 10.84 62.13 -15.17
CA GLN A 185 10.17 63.36 -14.74
C GLN A 185 11.17 64.40 -14.21
N LYS A 186 12.14 63.97 -13.39
CA LYS A 186 13.19 64.85 -12.86
C LYS A 186 14.09 65.40 -13.97
N GLU A 187 14.44 64.58 -14.96
CA GLU A 187 15.23 65.01 -16.12
C GLU A 187 14.51 66.10 -16.92
N LYS A 188 13.20 65.96 -17.15
CA LYS A 188 12.37 67.00 -17.80
C LYS A 188 12.35 68.30 -17.00
N GLU A 189 12.18 68.22 -15.67
CA GLU A 189 12.21 69.40 -14.79
C GLU A 189 13.55 70.15 -14.89
N ILE A 190 14.67 69.42 -14.84
CA ILE A 190 16.02 70.00 -14.99
C ILE A 190 16.19 70.67 -16.35
N GLN A 191 15.70 70.05 -17.42
CA GLN A 191 15.81 70.60 -18.77
C GLN A 191 15.01 71.90 -18.95
N VAL A 192 13.80 71.97 -18.38
CA VAL A 192 12.98 73.20 -18.35
C VAL A 192 13.68 74.30 -17.55
N LEU A 193 14.27 73.97 -16.40
CA LEU A 193 15.01 74.95 -15.60
C LEU A 193 16.23 75.49 -16.35
N LYS A 194 16.98 74.63 -17.06
CA LYS A 194 18.13 75.06 -17.88
C LYS A 194 17.70 76.02 -19.01
N GLN A 195 16.55 75.82 -19.62
CA GLN A 195 16.02 76.72 -20.66
C GLN A 195 15.56 78.09 -20.14
N ARG A 196 15.30 78.24 -18.83
CA ARG A 196 14.90 79.52 -18.21
C ARG A 196 16.07 80.39 -17.75
N VAL A 197 17.28 79.83 -17.69
CA VAL A 197 18.49 80.51 -17.22
C VAL A 197 19.35 81.04 -18.39
N LEU A 198 18.98 80.70 -19.63
CA LEU A 198 19.49 81.29 -20.88
C LEU A 198 18.54 82.40 -21.36
#